data_AF-A0A8T5J888-F1
#
_entry.id   AF-A0A8T5J888-F1
#
_cell.length_a   1.000
_cell.length_b   1.000
_cell.length_c   1.000
_cell.angle_alpha   90.00
_cell.angle_beta   90.00
_cell.angle_gamma   90.00
#
_symmetry.space_group_name_H-M   'P 1'
#
loop_
_entity.id
_entity.type
_entity.pdbx_description
1 polymer ?
#
loop_
_entity_poly.entity_id
_entity_poly.type
_entity_poly.pdbx_seq_one_letter_code
_entity_poly.pdbx_strand_id
1 'polypeptide(L)'
;MTEIEEEETPGVESRIATPDLSCPRCNNLLPSGLGIITCVMCKAKVEVEHEGTRRKWREEKVSCPECSKVLISGVDKRPANLQCSSCHTHFVIKPHRPKIEIACPSCDRKLRMNKRPGEREITCPACETEFKVNF
;
A
#
# COMPACT_ATOMS: atom_id res chain seq x y z
N MET A 1 16.03 21.43 4.15
CA MET A 1 15.83 19.99 4.35
C MET A 1 14.88 19.84 5.51
N THR A 2 13.59 19.73 5.24
CA THR A 2 12.58 19.43 6.27
C THR A 2 12.35 17.93 6.21
N GLU A 3 13.02 17.21 7.12
CA GLU A 3 12.63 15.88 7.51
C GLU A 3 11.19 16.00 8.02
N ILE A 4 10.25 15.47 7.24
CA ILE A 4 8.87 15.33 7.69
C ILE A 4 8.95 14.20 8.70
N GLU A 5 8.98 14.56 9.98
CA GLU A 5 8.69 13.65 11.09
C GLU A 5 7.33 13.02 10.77
N GLU A 6 7.34 11.80 10.22
CA GLU A 6 6.19 10.91 10.25
C GLU A 6 5.95 10.61 11.72
N GLU A 7 5.21 11.50 12.41
CA GLU A 7 4.61 11.25 13.71
C GLU A 7 4.15 9.79 13.72
N GLU A 8 4.71 9.00 14.63
CA GLU A 8 4.41 7.60 14.86
C GLU A 8 2.99 7.44 15.38
N THR A 9 2.00 7.90 14.61
CA THR A 9 0.61 7.65 14.88
C THR A 9 0.44 6.13 14.92
N PRO A 10 -0.05 5.58 16.04
CA PRO A 10 -0.36 4.16 16.14
C PRO A 10 -1.23 3.82 14.94
N GLY A 11 -0.76 2.89 14.12
CA GLY A 11 -1.33 2.65 12.81
C GLY A 11 -1.57 1.18 12.58
N VAL A 12 -2.75 0.85 12.07
CA VAL A 12 -3.10 -0.51 11.67
C VAL A 12 -3.05 -0.58 10.15
N GLU A 13 -2.33 -1.55 9.59
CA GLU A 13 -2.35 -1.78 8.15
C GLU A 13 -3.67 -2.43 7.73
N SER A 14 -4.34 -1.87 6.72
CA SER A 14 -5.51 -2.49 6.12
C SER A 14 -5.14 -3.84 5.52
N ARG A 15 -6.02 -4.82 5.66
CA ARG A 15 -5.89 -6.16 5.04
C ARG A 15 -6.40 -6.18 3.60
N ILE A 16 -7.07 -5.12 3.16
CA ILE A 16 -7.72 -5.07 1.86
C ILE A 16 -6.82 -4.30 0.89
N ALA A 17 -6.24 -5.04 -0.04
CA ALA A 17 -5.49 -4.49 -1.16
C ALA A 17 -6.42 -3.82 -2.18
N THR A 18 -5.94 -2.73 -2.79
CA THR A 18 -6.51 -2.22 -4.04
C THR A 18 -6.10 -3.12 -5.20
N PRO A 19 -6.92 -3.20 -6.27
CA PRO A 19 -6.51 -3.91 -7.48
C PRO A 19 -5.25 -3.28 -8.08
N ASP A 20 -4.45 -4.12 -8.74
CA ASP A 20 -3.34 -3.68 -9.56
C ASP A 20 -3.89 -3.08 -10.86
N LEU A 21 -3.49 -1.84 -11.16
CA LEU A 21 -3.97 -1.11 -12.34
C LEU A 21 -2.80 -0.47 -13.07
N SER A 22 -2.91 -0.40 -14.39
CA SER A 22 -1.92 0.24 -15.24
C SER A 22 -2.37 1.63 -15.66
N CYS A 23 -1.42 2.55 -15.85
CA CYS A 23 -1.71 3.90 -16.32
C CYS A 23 -2.18 3.85 -17.78
N PRO A 24 -3.35 4.42 -18.14
CA PRO A 24 -3.84 4.40 -19.52
C PRO A 24 -2.95 5.19 -20.49
N ARG A 25 -2.07 6.06 -19.99
CA ARG A 25 -1.17 6.89 -20.81
C ARG A 25 0.17 6.21 -21.13
N CYS A 26 0.74 5.47 -20.19
CA CYS A 26 2.09 4.90 -20.34
C CYS A 26 2.17 3.41 -20.00
N ASN A 27 1.05 2.75 -19.73
CA ASN A 27 0.90 1.33 -19.41
C ASN A 27 1.75 0.79 -18.23
N ASN A 28 2.41 1.68 -17.47
CA ASN A 28 3.14 1.30 -16.25
C ASN A 28 2.18 1.12 -15.08
N LEU A 29 2.56 0.33 -14.07
CA LEU A 29 1.76 0.18 -12.86
C LEU A 29 1.48 1.53 -12.19
N LEU A 30 0.25 1.70 -11.71
CA LEU A 30 -0.15 2.83 -10.90
C LEU A 30 0.17 2.56 -9.42
N PRO A 31 0.47 3.60 -8.64
CA PRO A 31 0.47 3.50 -7.18
C PRO A 31 -0.81 2.84 -6.66
N SER A 32 -0.68 1.98 -5.65
CA SER A 32 -1.84 1.38 -4.99
C SER A 32 -2.70 2.45 -4.32
N GLY A 33 -3.99 2.47 -4.62
CA GLY A 33 -4.92 3.48 -4.12
C GLY A 33 -6.25 3.44 -4.89
N LEU A 34 -7.20 4.25 -4.43
CA LEU A 34 -8.42 4.62 -5.16
C LEU A 34 -8.56 6.15 -5.15
N GLY A 35 -9.41 6.70 -6.01
CA GLY A 35 -9.56 8.13 -6.25
C GLY A 35 -8.55 8.63 -7.27
N ILE A 36 -8.11 9.89 -7.12
CA ILE A 36 -7.19 10.52 -8.07
C ILE A 36 -5.75 10.08 -7.76
N ILE A 37 -5.21 9.20 -8.60
CA ILE A 37 -3.84 8.69 -8.50
C ILE A 37 -2.97 9.39 -9.54
N THR A 38 -1.82 9.92 -9.11
CA THR A 38 -0.83 10.48 -10.03
C THR A 38 0.15 9.39 -10.43
N CYS A 39 0.23 9.09 -11.73
CA CYS A 39 1.21 8.15 -12.26
C CYS A 39 2.63 8.66 -11.99
N VAL A 40 3.47 7.84 -11.37
CA VAL A 40 4.85 8.23 -11.03
C VAL A 40 5.70 8.43 -12.29
N MET A 41 5.42 7.66 -13.34
CA MET A 41 6.19 7.63 -14.60
C MET A 41 5.87 8.80 -15.53
N CYS A 42 4.58 9.04 -15.84
CA CYS A 42 4.17 10.07 -16.80
C CYS A 42 3.46 11.28 -16.18
N LYS A 43 3.31 11.31 -14.84
CA LYS A 43 2.61 12.36 -14.08
C LYS A 43 1.13 12.59 -14.46
N ALA A 44 0.55 11.70 -15.27
CA ALA A 44 -0.88 11.75 -15.55
C ALA A 44 -1.69 11.51 -14.27
N LYS A 45 -2.74 12.31 -14.08
CA LYS A 45 -3.75 12.08 -13.05
C LYS A 45 -4.78 11.09 -13.60
N VAL A 46 -4.95 9.97 -12.92
CA VAL A 46 -5.86 8.90 -13.30
C VAL A 46 -6.86 8.76 -12.17
N GLU A 47 -8.15 8.88 -12.48
CA GLU A 47 -9.21 8.60 -11.53
C GLU A 47 -9.49 7.10 -11.52
N VAL A 48 -9.36 6.51 -10.33
CA VAL A 48 -9.49 5.07 -10.11
C VAL A 48 -10.63 4.82 -9.14
N GLU A 49 -11.75 4.33 -9.68
CA GLU A 49 -12.93 3.98 -8.91
C GLU A 49 -13.17 2.47 -8.93
N HIS A 50 -13.35 1.88 -7.76
CA HIS A 50 -13.66 0.45 -7.62
C HIS A 50 -14.55 0.19 -6.41
N GLU A 51 -15.86 0.14 -6.66
CA GLU A 51 -16.89 0.01 -5.61
C GLU A 51 -16.70 -1.26 -4.75
N GLY A 52 -16.23 -2.36 -5.35
CA GLY A 52 -15.95 -3.59 -4.62
C GLY A 52 -14.90 -3.41 -3.51
N THR A 53 -13.89 -2.58 -3.73
CA THR A 53 -12.86 -2.27 -2.71
C THR A 53 -13.38 -1.26 -1.71
N ARG A 54 -14.13 -0.23 -2.14
CA ARG A 54 -14.79 0.74 -1.25
C ARG A 54 -15.72 0.06 -0.24
N ARG A 55 -16.55 -0.87 -0.70
CA ARG A 55 -17.43 -1.67 0.16
C ARG A 55 -16.63 -2.49 1.17
N LYS A 56 -15.60 -3.21 0.71
CA LYS A 56 -14.72 -3.98 1.60
C LYS A 56 -14.07 -3.10 2.66
N TRP A 57 -13.61 -1.90 2.31
CA TRP A 57 -13.02 -0.96 3.26
C TRP A 57 -14.02 -0.47 4.32
N ARG A 58 -15.27 -0.22 3.95
CA ARG A 58 -16.33 0.14 4.92
C ARG A 58 -16.61 -1.00 5.90
N GLU A 59 -16.63 -2.23 5.41
CA GLU A 59 -16.93 -3.43 6.19
C GLU A 59 -15.69 -4.01 6.90
N GLU A 60 -14.52 -3.39 6.74
CA GLU A 60 -13.26 -3.91 7.28
C GLU A 60 -13.29 -3.93 8.80
N LYS A 61 -13.04 -5.11 9.37
CA LYS A 61 -12.84 -5.29 10.81
C LYS A 61 -11.39 -4.98 11.17
N VAL A 62 -11.19 -3.95 11.99
CA VAL A 62 -9.88 -3.51 12.48
C VAL A 62 -9.81 -3.63 13.99
N SER A 63 -8.67 -4.06 14.51
CA SER A 63 -8.44 -4.13 15.95
C SER A 63 -7.83 -2.82 16.44
N CYS A 64 -8.38 -2.23 17.50
CA CYS A 64 -7.77 -1.08 18.16
C CYS A 64 -6.36 -1.46 18.66
N PRO A 65 -5.31 -0.66 18.36
CA PRO A 65 -3.94 -0.96 18.78
C PRO A 65 -3.75 -0.91 20.31
N GLU A 66 -4.61 -0.18 21.03
CA GLU A 66 -4.49 0.01 22.48
C GLU A 66 -5.27 -1.06 23.27
N CYS A 67 -6.58 -1.16 23.06
CA CYS A 67 -7.44 -2.06 23.85
C CYS A 67 -7.78 -3.38 23.15
N SER A 68 -7.23 -3.64 21.95
CA SER A 68 -7.50 -4.85 21.14
C SER A 68 -8.95 -5.08 20.74
N LYS A 69 -9.89 -4.17 21.04
CA LYS A 69 -11.29 -4.29 20.63
C LYS A 69 -11.43 -4.21 19.11
N VAL A 70 -12.24 -5.09 18.55
CA VAL A 70 -12.55 -5.11 17.11
C VAL A 70 -13.63 -4.06 16.79
N LEU A 71 -13.34 -3.23 15.80
CA LEU A 71 -14.18 -2.16 15.29
C LEU A 71 -14.44 -2.39 13.80
N ILE A 72 -15.55 -1.87 13.30
CA ILE A 72 -15.81 -1.80 11.86
C ILE A 72 -15.33 -0.43 11.38
N SER A 73 -14.52 -0.40 10.32
CA SER A 73 -13.90 0.82 9.81
C SER A 73 -14.92 1.87 9.39
N GLY A 74 -16.02 1.47 8.72
CA GLY A 74 -17.12 2.35 8.32
C GLY A 74 -16.77 3.38 7.23
N VAL A 75 -15.50 3.45 6.80
CA VAL A 75 -14.99 4.43 5.85
C VAL A 75 -14.44 3.76 4.60
N ASP A 76 -14.71 4.36 3.45
CA ASP A 76 -14.43 3.84 2.11
C ASP A 76 -13.15 4.44 1.48
N LYS A 77 -12.26 4.99 2.30
CA LYS A 77 -10.99 5.60 1.87
C LYS A 77 -9.83 5.13 2.74
N ARG A 78 -8.63 5.14 2.19
CA ARG A 78 -7.37 4.88 2.90
C ARG A 78 -6.30 5.90 2.46
N PRO A 79 -5.46 6.44 3.35
CA PRO A 79 -5.49 6.26 4.81
C PRO A 79 -6.75 6.86 5.44
N ALA A 80 -7.12 6.39 6.64
CA ALA A 80 -8.25 6.93 7.37
C ALA A 80 -7.99 7.01 8.88
N ASN A 81 -8.36 8.14 9.48
CA ASN A 81 -8.30 8.34 10.92
C ASN A 81 -9.55 7.72 11.57
N LEU A 82 -9.34 6.91 12.60
CA LEU A 82 -10.40 6.32 13.41
C LEU A 82 -10.20 6.63 14.88
N GLN A 83 -11.32 6.66 15.60
CA GLN A 83 -11.35 6.71 17.05
C GLN A 83 -11.98 5.42 17.58
N CYS A 84 -11.34 4.79 18.57
CA CYS A 84 -11.89 3.61 19.21
C CYS A 84 -13.09 3.97 20.08
N SER A 85 -14.23 3.30 19.88
CA SER A 85 -15.45 3.52 20.67
C SER A 85 -15.37 3.05 22.13
N SER A 86 -14.29 2.37 22.53
CA SER A 86 -14.12 1.89 23.90
C SER A 86 -13.05 2.63 24.69
N CYS A 87 -11.84 2.74 24.14
CA CYS A 87 -10.74 3.44 24.82
C CYS A 87 -10.51 4.87 24.32
N HIS A 88 -11.29 5.33 23.34
CA HIS A 88 -11.20 6.68 22.74
C HIS A 88 -9.85 7.02 22.08
N THR A 89 -8.93 6.05 21.96
CA THR A 89 -7.66 6.19 21.26
C THR A 89 -7.88 6.50 19.78
N HIS A 90 -7.13 7.46 19.26
CA HIS A 90 -7.08 7.80 17.85
C HIS A 90 -5.96 7.02 17.16
N PHE A 91 -6.25 6.45 16.00
CA PHE A 91 -5.29 5.67 15.22
C PHE A 91 -5.58 5.77 13.73
N VAL A 92 -4.58 5.45 12.89
CA VAL A 92 -4.71 5.55 11.44
C VAL A 92 -4.79 4.15 10.83
N ILE A 93 -5.79 3.91 9.98
CA ILE A 93 -5.74 2.75 9.08
C ILE A 93 -4.89 3.14 7.86
N LYS A 94 -3.71 2.52 7.75
CA LYS A 94 -2.79 2.70 6.62
C LYS A 94 -3.25 1.84 5.42
N PRO A 95 -3.06 2.29 4.17
CA PRO A 95 -3.33 1.47 2.99
C PRO A 95 -2.51 0.16 3.03
N HIS A 96 -3.09 -0.92 2.53
CA HIS A 96 -2.38 -2.20 2.37
C HIS A 96 -1.21 -2.05 1.39
N ARG A 97 0.00 -2.47 1.79
CA ARG A 97 1.18 -2.48 0.92
C ARG A 97 1.44 -3.90 0.38
N PRO A 98 1.04 -4.20 -0.87
CA PRO A 98 1.24 -5.54 -1.43
C PRO A 98 2.72 -5.90 -1.51
N LYS A 99 3.04 -7.10 -1.02
CA LYS A 99 4.38 -7.72 -1.14
C LYS A 99 4.37 -8.68 -2.33
N ILE A 100 5.41 -8.60 -3.15
CA ILE A 100 5.63 -9.46 -4.31
C ILE A 100 6.85 -10.34 -4.07
N GLU A 101 6.84 -11.52 -4.67
CA GLU A 101 7.99 -12.42 -4.78
C GLU A 101 8.55 -12.37 -6.19
N ILE A 102 9.86 -12.16 -6.29
CA ILE A 102 10.61 -12.22 -7.55
C ILE A 102 11.73 -13.24 -7.41
N ALA A 103 12.15 -13.86 -8.51
CA ALA A 103 13.33 -14.72 -8.52
C ALA A 103 14.57 -13.93 -8.91
N CYS A 104 15.70 -14.18 -8.25
CA CYS A 104 16.98 -13.66 -8.70
C CYS A 104 17.37 -14.33 -10.04
N PRO A 105 17.74 -13.59 -11.08
CA PRO A 105 18.08 -14.16 -12.39
C PRO A 105 19.36 -15.00 -12.39
N SER A 106 20.22 -14.89 -11.36
CA SER A 106 21.49 -15.62 -11.29
C SER A 106 21.45 -16.86 -10.41
N CYS A 107 20.63 -16.90 -9.37
CA CYS A 107 20.61 -18.01 -8.41
C CYS A 107 19.21 -18.56 -8.13
N ASP A 108 18.19 -18.09 -8.87
CA ASP A 108 16.77 -18.46 -8.76
C ASP A 108 16.15 -18.29 -7.37
N ARG A 109 16.87 -17.67 -6.43
CA ARG A 109 16.40 -17.47 -5.07
C ARG A 109 15.26 -16.46 -5.05
N LYS A 110 14.19 -16.81 -4.33
CA LYS A 110 13.01 -15.95 -4.17
C LYS A 110 13.31 -14.80 -3.21
N LEU A 111 13.04 -13.58 -3.67
CA LEU A 111 13.17 -12.33 -2.93
C LEU A 111 11.79 -11.74 -2.72
N ARG A 112 11.47 -11.41 -1.46
CA ARG A 112 10.19 -10.81 -1.09
C ARG A 112 10.36 -9.32 -0.84
N MET A 113 9.59 -8.50 -1.53
CA MET A 113 9.69 -7.05 -1.41
C MET A 113 8.37 -6.33 -1.73
N ASN A 114 8.28 -5.05 -1.40
CA ASN A 114 7.07 -4.26 -1.68
C ASN A 114 6.92 -4.04 -3.19
N LYS A 115 5.71 -4.18 -3.72
CA LYS A 115 5.38 -3.82 -5.09
C LYS A 115 5.27 -2.29 -5.17
N ARG A 116 6.04 -1.66 -6.05
CA ARG A 116 6.05 -0.20 -6.26
C ARG A 116 6.20 0.09 -7.74
N PRO A 117 5.52 1.12 -8.28
CA PRO A 117 5.62 1.46 -9.68
C PRO A 117 7.01 1.99 -10.04
N GLY A 118 7.47 1.66 -11.23
CA GLY A 118 8.73 2.13 -11.79
C GLY A 118 9.88 1.11 -11.71
N GLU A 119 11.04 1.53 -12.20
CA GLU A 119 12.25 0.72 -12.23
C GLU A 119 13.07 0.91 -10.95
N ARG A 120 13.56 -0.20 -10.39
CA ARG A 120 14.50 -0.19 -9.28
C ARG A 120 15.62 -1.19 -9.54
N GLU A 121 16.83 -0.77 -9.18
CA GLU A 121 17.98 -1.65 -9.08
C GLU A 121 17.98 -2.32 -7.71
N ILE A 122 18.15 -3.64 -7.71
CA ILE A 122 18.11 -4.46 -6.51
C ILE A 122 19.30 -5.42 -6.54
N THR A 123 19.90 -5.61 -5.37
CA THR A 123 21.03 -6.52 -5.20
C THR A 123 20.54 -7.80 -4.53
N CYS A 124 20.87 -8.96 -5.10
CA CYS A 124 20.56 -10.23 -4.48
C CYS A 124 21.42 -10.43 -3.22
N PRO A 125 20.84 -10.59 -2.01
CA PRO A 125 21.60 -10.82 -0.79
C PRO A 125 22.31 -12.18 -0.73
N ALA A 126 22.06 -13.08 -1.68
CA ALA A 126 22.64 -14.43 -1.68
C ALA A 126 23.80 -14.61 -2.66
N CYS A 127 23.79 -13.89 -3.79
CA CYS A 127 24.82 -14.00 -4.83
C CYS A 127 25.36 -12.64 -5.28
N GLU A 128 24.95 -11.56 -4.61
CA GLU A 128 25.39 -10.17 -4.84
C GLU A 128 25.13 -9.64 -6.25
N THR A 129 24.41 -10.38 -7.09
CA THR A 129 24.03 -9.96 -8.43
C THR A 129 23.08 -8.77 -8.35
N GLU A 130 23.44 -7.70 -9.04
CA GLU A 130 22.61 -6.52 -9.26
C GLU A 130 21.72 -6.72 -10.48
N PHE A 131 20.43 -6.45 -10.34
CA PHE A 131 19.48 -6.55 -11.44
C PHE A 131 18.34 -5.54 -11.30
N LYS A 132 17.72 -5.22 -12.42
CA LYS A 132 16.62 -4.26 -12.51
C LYS A 132 15.29 -4.99 -12.45
N VAL A 133 14.35 -4.47 -11.67
CA VAL A 133 12.94 -4.89 -11.71
C VAL A 133 12.06 -3.71 -12.03
N ASN A 134 11.07 -3.94 -12.88
CA ASN A 134 10.11 -2.95 -13.33
C ASN A 134 8.70 -3.47 -13.04
N PHE A 135 7.88 -2.62 -12.44
CA PHE A 135 6.45 -2.85 -12.23
C PHE A 135 5.66 -1.67 -12.80
#